data_AF-A0AAW0UI92-F1
#
_entry.id   AF-A0AAW0UI92-F1
#
_cell.length_a   1.000
_cell.length_b   1.000
_cell.length_c   1.000
_cell.angle_alpha   90.00
_cell.angle_beta   90.00
_cell.angle_gamma   90.00
#
_symmetry.space_group_name_H-M   'P 1'
#
loop_
_entity.id
_entity.type
_entity.pdbx_description
1 polymer ?
#
loop_
_entity_poly.entity_id
_entity_poly.type
_entity_poly.pdbx_seq_one_letter_code
_entity_poly.pdbx_strand_id
1 'polypeptide(L)'
;MGFRRVVPVVRVGRRGWLRLDARHAALTAALYTIVVSVVVAALCGWRLAVNGRHPHHLQDVYYGVQIAYLATLCTHLALIVLSCFLIVGISQERAGLLSPWVVASIAFMALEAVCCVYSNVLRDHINKRFDTICKVEMSFFTARVFINILALWGVLKFYRNLRAGFTYKDPEAIEL
;
A
#
# COMPACT_ATOMS: atom_id res chain seq x y z
N MET A 1 -37.18 24.97 -10.54
CA MET A 1 -35.97 25.77 -10.27
C MET A 1 -34.89 24.85 -9.72
N GLY A 2 -34.05 24.28 -10.59
CA GLY A 2 -32.98 23.37 -10.18
C GLY A 2 -31.69 24.15 -9.94
N PHE A 3 -31.23 24.20 -8.68
CA PHE A 3 -29.92 24.72 -8.32
C PHE A 3 -28.83 23.82 -8.95
N ARG A 4 -28.35 24.17 -10.15
CA ARG A 4 -27.10 23.60 -10.68
C ARG A 4 -25.97 24.11 -9.82
N ARG A 5 -25.37 23.24 -8.99
CA ARG A 5 -24.09 23.56 -8.33
C ARG A 5 -23.07 23.80 -9.43
N VAL A 6 -22.59 25.03 -9.53
CA VAL A 6 -21.42 25.38 -10.34
C VAL A 6 -20.24 24.70 -9.65
N VAL A 7 -19.87 23.52 -10.15
CA VAL A 7 -18.65 22.83 -9.69
C VAL A 7 -17.47 23.64 -10.22
N PRO A 8 -16.52 24.06 -9.38
CA PRO A 8 -15.37 24.81 -9.86
C PRO A 8 -14.51 23.90 -10.75
N VAL A 9 -14.64 24.07 -12.07
CA VAL A 9 -13.67 23.56 -13.05
C VAL A 9 -12.38 24.32 -12.79
N VAL A 10 -11.32 23.60 -12.42
CA VAL A 10 -10.01 24.22 -12.17
C VAL A 10 -9.47 24.75 -13.49
N ARG A 11 -9.68 26.04 -13.77
CA ARG A 11 -8.86 26.77 -14.73
C ARG A 11 -7.50 26.97 -14.05
N VAL A 12 -6.51 26.21 -14.51
CA VAL A 12 -5.19 26.06 -13.90
C VAL A 12 -4.41 27.39 -13.88
N GLY A 13 -4.65 28.21 -12.85
CA GLY A 13 -3.88 29.42 -12.56
C GLY A 13 -2.50 29.08 -11.98
N ARG A 14 -1.43 29.60 -12.60
CA ARG A 14 0.00 29.40 -12.26
C ARG A 14 0.34 29.80 -10.81
N ARG A 15 0.98 28.90 -10.03
CA ARG A 15 2.00 29.17 -8.98
C ARG A 15 2.38 27.87 -8.22
N GLY A 16 3.68 27.57 -8.10
CA GLY A 16 4.25 26.61 -7.14
C GLY A 16 4.95 25.37 -7.75
N TRP A 17 6.23 25.18 -7.39
CA TRP A 17 7.22 24.27 -8.01
C TRP A 17 7.05 22.75 -7.72
N LEU A 18 6.00 22.33 -7.01
CA LEU A 18 5.69 20.91 -6.71
C LEU A 18 4.27 20.53 -7.19
N ARG A 19 4.02 20.70 -8.49
CA ARG A 19 2.79 20.22 -9.14
C ARG A 19 2.96 18.79 -9.62
N LEU A 20 3.02 17.85 -8.68
CA LEU A 20 2.51 16.51 -8.99
C LEU A 20 0.99 16.64 -9.04
N ASP A 21 0.44 16.42 -10.23
CA ASP A 21 -1.00 16.29 -10.41
C ASP A 21 -1.50 15.25 -9.39
N ALA A 22 -2.42 15.66 -8.52
CA ALA A 22 -2.87 14.83 -7.41
C ALA A 22 -3.46 13.49 -7.92
N ARG A 23 -4.05 13.50 -9.11
CA ARG A 23 -4.55 12.30 -9.78
C ARG A 23 -3.40 11.38 -10.19
N HIS A 24 -2.36 11.92 -10.83
CA HIS A 24 -1.17 11.13 -11.21
C HIS A 24 -0.40 10.64 -9.98
N ALA A 25 -0.32 11.42 -8.90
CA ALA A 25 0.28 11.00 -7.63
C ALA A 25 -0.50 9.84 -6.98
N ALA A 26 -1.83 9.89 -6.98
CA ALA A 26 -2.66 8.81 -6.45
C ALA A 26 -2.60 7.54 -7.33
N LEU A 27 -2.56 7.68 -8.65
CA LEU A 27 -2.40 6.55 -9.58
C LEU A 27 -1.04 5.88 -9.45
N THR A 28 0.04 6.68 -9.38
CA THR A 28 1.39 6.16 -9.17
C THR A 28 1.52 5.46 -7.82
N ALA A 29 0.90 5.99 -6.76
CA ALA A 29 0.81 5.31 -5.47
C ALA A 29 0.09 3.96 -5.57
N ALA A 30 -1.06 3.88 -6.24
CA ALA A 30 -1.81 2.63 -6.41
C ALA A 30 -0.99 1.58 -7.19
N LEU A 31 -0.36 1.98 -8.30
CA LEU A 31 0.48 1.10 -9.11
C LEU A 31 1.72 0.62 -8.35
N TYR A 32 2.38 1.54 -7.64
CA TYR A 32 3.50 1.21 -6.75
C TYR A 32 3.09 0.16 -5.71
N THR A 33 1.95 0.34 -5.05
CA THR A 33 1.47 -0.60 -4.03
C THR A 33 1.19 -1.98 -4.62
N ILE A 34 0.67 -2.07 -5.85
CA ILE A 34 0.48 -3.36 -6.53
C ILE A 34 1.82 -4.03 -6.79
N VAL A 35 2.77 -3.32 -7.41
CA VAL A 35 4.09 -3.89 -7.77
C VAL A 35 4.83 -4.36 -6.52
N VAL A 36 4.89 -3.53 -5.47
CA VAL A 36 5.55 -3.90 -4.22
C VAL A 36 4.84 -5.07 -3.55
N SER A 37 3.51 -5.08 -3.50
CA SER A 37 2.76 -6.19 -2.92
C SER A 37 3.04 -7.51 -3.64
N VAL A 38 3.15 -7.50 -4.97
CA VAL A 38 3.51 -8.68 -5.76
C VAL A 38 4.92 -9.16 -5.43
N VAL A 39 5.89 -8.24 -5.35
CA VAL A 39 7.27 -8.58 -4.99
C VAL A 39 7.35 -9.17 -3.58
N VAL A 40 6.70 -8.56 -2.60
CA VAL A 40 6.71 -9.06 -1.22
C VAL A 40 5.99 -10.40 -1.12
N ALA A 41 4.84 -10.56 -1.78
CA ALA A 41 4.12 -11.83 -1.84
C ALA A 41 4.99 -12.95 -2.44
N ALA A 42 5.74 -12.67 -3.51
CA ALA A 42 6.67 -13.61 -4.11
C ALA A 42 7.83 -13.98 -3.17
N LEU A 43 8.43 -12.98 -2.50
CA LEU A 43 9.51 -13.22 -1.53
C LEU A 43 9.04 -14.03 -0.32
N CYS A 44 7.87 -13.70 0.25
CA CYS A 44 7.26 -14.46 1.33
C CYS A 44 6.88 -15.87 0.86
N GLY A 45 6.28 -16.01 -0.31
CA GLY A 45 5.94 -17.32 -0.90
C GLY A 45 7.17 -18.20 -1.13
N TRP A 46 8.26 -17.64 -1.64
CA TRP A 46 9.55 -18.32 -1.77
C TRP A 46 10.05 -18.80 -0.39
N ARG A 47 9.98 -17.93 0.63
CA ARG A 47 10.40 -18.29 2.00
C ARG A 47 9.56 -19.42 2.60
N LEU A 48 8.24 -19.41 2.41
CA LEU A 48 7.39 -20.53 2.81
C LEU A 48 7.83 -21.82 2.12
N ALA A 49 8.08 -21.78 0.80
CA ALA A 49 8.46 -22.95 0.03
C ALA A 49 9.83 -23.52 0.45
N VAL A 50 10.82 -22.66 0.68
CA VAL A 50 12.15 -23.09 1.14
C VAL A 50 12.09 -23.66 2.55
N ASN A 51 11.39 -22.99 3.46
CA ASN A 51 11.23 -23.49 4.84
C ASN A 51 10.46 -24.81 4.85
N GLY A 52 9.46 -24.98 3.98
CA GLY A 52 8.71 -26.23 3.84
C GLY A 52 9.55 -27.42 3.38
N ARG A 53 10.64 -27.18 2.63
CA ARG A 53 11.57 -28.23 2.20
C ARG A 53 12.58 -28.62 3.27
N HIS A 54 12.84 -27.75 4.25
CA HIS A 54 13.82 -27.98 5.32
C HIS A 54 13.23 -27.67 6.70
N PRO A 55 12.23 -28.42 7.18
CA PRO A 55 11.54 -28.11 8.44
C PRO A 55 12.46 -28.25 9.67
N HIS A 56 13.48 -29.11 9.60
CA HIS A 56 14.39 -29.37 10.72
C HIS A 56 15.24 -28.17 11.15
N HIS A 57 15.38 -27.13 10.32
CA HIS A 57 16.23 -25.98 10.63
C HIS A 57 15.56 -25.00 11.62
N LEU A 58 14.23 -24.99 11.73
CA LEU A 58 13.49 -24.09 12.64
C LEU A 58 12.90 -24.79 13.87
N GLN A 59 13.03 -26.12 13.97
CA GLN A 59 12.60 -26.93 15.13
C GLN A 59 11.23 -26.49 15.69
N ASP A 60 11.11 -26.25 17.01
CA ASP A 60 9.85 -25.96 17.71
C ASP A 60 9.19 -24.63 17.31
N VAL A 61 9.90 -23.76 16.60
CA VAL A 61 9.47 -22.40 16.27
C VAL A 61 8.96 -22.29 14.81
N TYR A 62 9.09 -23.37 14.04
CA TYR A 62 8.70 -23.44 12.63
C TYR A 62 7.28 -22.93 12.36
N TYR A 63 6.29 -23.41 13.13
CA TYR A 63 4.88 -23.01 12.94
C TYR A 63 4.66 -21.52 13.19
N GLY A 64 5.32 -20.93 14.19
CA GLY A 64 5.20 -19.50 14.47
C GLY A 64 5.76 -18.63 13.34
N VAL A 65 6.92 -19.00 12.79
CA VAL A 65 7.53 -18.29 11.65
C VAL A 65 6.67 -18.45 10.39
N GLN A 66 6.08 -19.63 10.15
CA GLN A 66 5.20 -19.85 9.01
C GLN A 66 3.92 -19.01 9.08
N ILE A 67 3.28 -18.93 10.25
CA ILE A 67 2.07 -18.13 10.44
C ILE A 67 2.38 -16.64 10.20
N ALA A 68 3.54 -16.15 10.65
CA ALA A 68 3.95 -14.77 10.40
C ALA A 68 4.11 -14.45 8.90
N TYR A 69 4.73 -15.36 8.13
CA TYR A 69 4.85 -15.17 6.69
C TYR A 69 3.53 -15.36 5.94
N LEU A 70 2.67 -16.27 6.39
CA LEU A 70 1.35 -16.47 5.81
C LEU A 70 0.47 -15.24 6.04
N ALA A 71 0.48 -14.67 7.25
CA ALA A 71 -0.22 -13.43 7.56
C ALA A 71 0.28 -12.29 6.66
N THR A 72 1.61 -12.15 6.53
CA THR A 72 2.21 -11.16 5.62
C THR A 72 1.74 -11.37 4.18
N LEU A 73 1.77 -12.60 3.67
CA LEU A 73 1.27 -12.93 2.33
C LEU A 73 -0.20 -12.53 2.15
N CYS A 74 -1.06 -12.86 3.11
CA CYS A 74 -2.48 -12.50 3.08
C CYS A 74 -2.69 -10.98 3.04
N THR A 75 -1.92 -10.20 3.81
CA THR A 75 -2.01 -8.74 3.78
C THR A 75 -1.66 -8.16 2.41
N HIS A 76 -0.62 -8.67 1.75
CA HIS A 76 -0.22 -8.21 0.42
C HIS A 76 -1.21 -8.60 -0.66
N LEU A 77 -1.83 -9.78 -0.58
CA LEU A 77 -2.92 -10.16 -1.48
C LEU A 77 -4.15 -9.25 -1.30
N ALA A 78 -4.51 -8.93 -0.05
CA ALA A 78 -5.59 -7.98 0.24
C ALA A 78 -5.28 -6.57 -0.27
N LEU A 79 -4.03 -6.11 -0.13
CA LEU A 79 -3.58 -4.81 -0.64
C LEU A 79 -3.64 -4.72 -2.17
N ILE A 80 -3.38 -5.81 -2.90
CA ILE A 80 -3.55 -5.84 -4.36
C ILE A 80 -5.02 -5.58 -4.72
N VAL A 81 -5.95 -6.32 -4.10
CA VAL A 81 -7.39 -6.16 -4.37
C VAL A 81 -7.87 -4.75 -4.02
N LEU A 82 -7.47 -4.23 -2.86
CA LEU A 82 -7.81 -2.87 -2.46
C LEU A 82 -7.21 -1.82 -3.40
N SER A 83 -6.01 -2.04 -3.93
CA SER A 83 -5.37 -1.12 -4.86
C SER A 83 -6.09 -1.09 -6.22
N CYS A 84 -6.68 -2.21 -6.66
CA CYS A 84 -7.60 -2.24 -7.79
C CYS A 84 -8.85 -1.38 -7.51
N PHE A 85 -9.45 -1.50 -6.32
CA PHE A 85 -10.57 -0.63 -5.93
C PHE A 85 -10.18 0.84 -5.85
N LEU A 86 -8.96 1.15 -5.41
CA LEU A 86 -8.42 2.51 -5.41
C LEU A 86 -8.35 3.09 -6.83
N ILE A 87 -7.86 2.32 -7.81
CA ILE A 87 -7.81 2.74 -9.22
C ILE A 87 -9.22 3.03 -9.75
N VAL A 88 -10.19 2.15 -9.46
CA VAL A 88 -11.60 2.37 -9.84
C VAL A 88 -12.15 3.61 -9.15
N GLY A 89 -11.86 3.81 -7.87
CA GLY A 89 -12.27 4.98 -7.09
C GLY A 89 -11.70 6.29 -7.61
N ILE A 90 -10.44 6.29 -8.06
CA ILE A 90 -9.80 7.44 -8.71
C ILE A 90 -10.48 7.74 -10.05
N SER A 91 -10.73 6.72 -10.88
CA SER A 91 -11.36 6.88 -12.19
C SER A 91 -12.81 7.36 -12.11
N GLN A 92 -13.54 6.94 -11.08
CA GLN A 92 -14.93 7.37 -10.85
C GLN A 92 -15.04 8.63 -9.98
N GLU A 93 -13.92 9.17 -9.49
CA GLU A 93 -13.86 10.29 -8.54
C GLU A 93 -14.70 10.08 -7.26
N ARG A 94 -14.87 8.82 -6.86
CA ARG A 94 -15.71 8.43 -5.71
C ARG A 94 -14.87 8.33 -4.45
N ALA A 95 -14.90 9.38 -3.62
CA ALA A 95 -14.21 9.41 -2.32
C ALA A 95 -14.51 8.17 -1.45
N GLY A 96 -15.73 7.62 -1.48
CA GLY A 96 -16.10 6.44 -0.70
C GLY A 96 -15.29 5.18 -1.02
N LEU A 97 -14.76 5.04 -2.24
CA LEU A 97 -13.90 3.91 -2.62
C LEU A 97 -12.44 4.09 -2.22
N LEU A 98 -12.03 5.31 -1.85
CA LEU A 98 -10.65 5.60 -1.43
C LEU A 98 -10.45 5.30 0.06
N SER A 99 -11.47 5.52 0.89
CA SER A 99 -11.34 5.34 2.34
C SER A 99 -10.96 3.92 2.78
N PRO A 100 -11.51 2.84 2.21
CA PRO A 100 -11.13 1.48 2.60
C PRO A 100 -9.65 1.20 2.34
N TRP A 101 -9.12 1.69 1.21
CA TRP A 101 -7.70 1.51 0.88
C TRP A 101 -6.79 2.22 1.89
N VAL A 102 -7.10 3.47 2.27
CA VAL A 102 -6.30 4.24 3.23
C VAL A 102 -6.28 3.55 4.59
N VAL A 103 -7.45 3.18 5.12
CA VAL A 103 -7.57 2.55 6.43
C VAL A 103 -6.87 1.19 6.46
N ALA A 104 -7.12 0.36 5.44
CA ALA A 104 -6.50 -0.95 5.34
C ALA A 104 -4.98 -0.86 5.15
N SER A 105 -4.47 0.10 4.37
CA SER A 105 -3.03 0.30 4.19
C SER A 105 -2.33 0.63 5.51
N ILE A 106 -2.93 1.47 6.35
CA ILE A 106 -2.39 1.78 7.69
C ILE A 106 -2.43 0.54 8.60
N ALA A 107 -3.55 -0.16 8.62
CA ALA A 107 -3.70 -1.37 9.43
C ALA A 107 -2.73 -2.49 9.01
N PHE A 108 -2.58 -2.72 7.71
CA PHE A 108 -1.67 -3.74 7.18
C PHE A 108 -0.20 -3.37 7.33
N MET A 109 0.18 -2.09 7.29
CA MET A 109 1.54 -1.69 7.66
C MET A 109 1.86 -2.02 9.12
N ALA A 110 0.91 -1.79 10.04
CA ALA A 110 1.09 -2.17 11.44
C ALA A 110 1.17 -3.69 11.62
N LEU A 111 0.29 -4.44 10.95
CA LEU A 111 0.31 -5.91 10.99
C LEU A 111 1.61 -6.48 10.41
N GLU A 112 2.10 -5.93 9.29
CA GLU A 112 3.36 -6.33 8.69
C GLU A 112 4.55 -6.04 9.62
N ALA A 113 4.54 -4.90 10.32
CA ALA A 113 5.55 -4.59 11.33
C ALA A 113 5.58 -5.64 12.45
N VAL A 114 4.40 -6.01 12.96
CA VAL A 114 4.27 -7.02 14.01
C VAL A 114 4.72 -8.39 13.51
N CYS A 115 4.31 -8.82 12.31
CA CYS A 115 4.75 -10.08 11.72
C CYS A 115 6.27 -10.13 11.50
N CYS A 116 6.88 -9.02 11.07
CA CYS A 116 8.31 -8.92 10.86
C CYS A 116 9.09 -8.99 12.18
N VAL A 117 8.68 -8.23 13.21
CA VAL A 117 9.31 -8.30 14.53
C VAL A 117 9.12 -9.69 15.15
N TYR A 118 7.92 -10.25 15.05
CA TYR A 118 7.60 -11.57 15.60
C TYR A 118 8.46 -12.67 14.95
N SER A 119 8.52 -12.74 13.62
CA SER A 119 9.33 -13.75 12.93
C SER A 119 10.81 -13.63 13.27
N ASN A 120 11.30 -12.40 13.48
CA ASN A 120 12.70 -12.14 13.83
C ASN A 120 13.03 -12.51 15.27
N VAL A 121 12.16 -12.21 16.24
CA VAL A 121 12.33 -12.62 17.65
C VAL A 121 12.36 -14.15 17.76
N LEU A 122 11.45 -14.82 17.05
CA LEU A 122 11.37 -16.28 17.02
C LEU A 122 12.65 -16.91 16.45
N ARG A 123 13.23 -16.30 15.42
CA ARG A 123 14.48 -16.77 14.81
C ARG A 123 15.71 -16.47 15.67
N ASP A 124 15.74 -15.33 16.34
CA ASP A 124 16.81 -14.95 17.25
C ASP A 124 16.90 -15.91 18.44
N HIS A 125 15.76 -16.41 18.92
CA HIS A 125 15.71 -17.44 19.96
C HIS A 125 16.49 -18.72 19.58
N ILE A 126 16.44 -19.12 18.31
CA ILE A 126 17.11 -20.34 17.83
C ILE A 126 18.58 -20.06 17.48
N ASN A 127 18.84 -19.05 16.66
CA ASN A 127 20.19 -18.81 16.15
C ASN A 127 21.12 -18.10 17.15
N LYS A 128 20.58 -17.56 18.26
CA LYS A 128 21.31 -16.81 19.31
C LYS A 128 22.19 -15.67 18.76
N ARG A 129 21.95 -15.27 17.51
CA ARG A 129 22.67 -14.26 16.73
C ARG A 129 21.73 -13.70 15.67
N PHE A 130 21.84 -12.39 15.46
CA PHE A 130 21.08 -11.67 14.46
C PHE A 130 21.72 -11.85 13.07
N ASP A 131 21.25 -12.84 12.31
CA ASP A 131 21.77 -13.16 10.98
C ASP A 131 21.68 -11.98 10.01
N THR A 132 22.61 -11.95 9.05
CA THR A 132 22.63 -10.97 7.96
C THR A 132 21.29 -10.95 7.20
N ILE A 133 20.65 -12.10 7.02
CA ILE A 133 19.34 -12.20 6.36
C ILE A 133 18.27 -11.42 7.12
N CYS A 134 18.23 -11.55 8.45
CA CYS A 134 17.29 -10.87 9.33
C CYS A 134 17.50 -9.34 9.28
N LYS A 135 18.76 -8.89 9.27
CA LYS A 135 19.10 -7.46 9.11
C LYS A 135 18.62 -6.89 7.77
N VAL A 136 18.81 -7.65 6.68
CA VAL A 136 18.35 -7.24 5.35
C VAL A 136 16.82 -7.15 5.30
N GLU A 137 16.12 -8.15 5.85
CA GLU A 137 14.65 -8.18 5.92
C GLU A 137 14.09 -6.95 6.66
N MET A 138 14.68 -6.61 7.81
CA MET A 138 14.33 -5.39 8.56
C MET A 138 14.62 -4.12 7.77
N SER A 139 15.79 -4.01 7.14
CA SER A 139 16.16 -2.80 6.38
C SER A 139 15.23 -2.57 5.18
N PHE A 140 14.85 -3.64 4.49
CA PHE A 140 13.91 -3.59 3.38
C PHE A 140 12.51 -3.20 3.86
N PHE A 141 12.05 -3.75 4.99
CA PHE A 141 10.78 -3.36 5.59
C PHE A 141 10.77 -1.88 5.98
N THR A 142 11.80 -1.39 6.67
CA THR A 142 11.92 0.02 7.07
C THR A 142 11.89 0.96 5.87
N ALA A 143 12.63 0.65 4.80
CA ALA A 143 12.62 1.45 3.58
C ALA A 143 11.20 1.52 2.95
N ARG A 144 10.49 0.38 2.92
CA ARG A 144 9.12 0.34 2.39
C ARG A 144 8.13 1.14 3.23
N VAL A 145 8.26 1.17 4.55
CA VAL A 145 7.40 1.98 5.42
C VAL A 145 7.50 3.46 5.03
N PHE A 146 8.70 3.98 4.79
CA PHE A 146 8.87 5.38 4.36
C PHE A 146 8.20 5.67 3.02
N ILE A 147 8.37 4.79 2.03
CA ILE A 147 7.75 4.98 0.71
C ILE A 147 6.21 4.85 0.80
N ASN A 148 5.71 3.93 1.62
CA ASN A 148 4.26 3.77 1.85
C ASN A 148 3.64 5.01 2.52
N ILE A 149 4.36 5.67 3.43
CA ILE A 149 3.92 6.96 4.01
C ILE A 149 3.82 8.04 2.93
N LEU A 150 4.78 8.10 2.00
CA LEU A 150 4.72 9.03 0.87
C LEU A 150 3.55 8.73 -0.08
N ALA A 151 3.29 7.45 -0.35
CA ALA A 151 2.16 7.00 -1.16
C ALA A 151 0.81 7.37 -0.50
N LEU A 152 0.68 7.14 0.81
CA LEU A 152 -0.49 7.55 1.60
C LEU A 152 -0.72 9.05 1.55
N TRP A 153 0.35 9.84 1.68
CA TRP A 153 0.26 11.30 1.57
C TRP A 153 -0.29 11.73 0.21
N GLY A 154 0.17 11.11 -0.89
CA GLY A 154 -0.34 11.36 -2.25
C GLY A 154 -1.85 11.06 -2.38
N VAL A 155 -2.28 9.91 -1.88
CA VAL A 155 -3.70 9.50 -1.92
C VAL A 155 -4.57 10.37 -1.02
N LEU A 156 -4.11 10.73 0.18
CA LEU A 156 -4.82 11.62 1.11
C LEU A 156 -4.97 13.03 0.53
N LYS A 157 -3.95 13.54 -0.15
CA LYS A 157 -4.03 14.83 -0.85
C LYS A 157 -5.12 14.80 -1.93
N PHE A 158 -5.17 13.74 -2.73
CA PHE A 158 -6.22 13.55 -3.74
C PHE A 158 -7.61 13.39 -3.10
N TYR A 159 -7.73 12.61 -2.03
CA TYR A 159 -8.97 12.43 -1.26
C TYR A 159 -9.51 13.75 -0.71
N ARG A 160 -8.63 14.60 -0.15
CA ARG A 160 -9.00 15.92 0.36
C ARG A 160 -9.49 16.83 -0.76
N ASN A 161 -8.85 16.78 -1.94
CA ASN A 161 -9.29 17.55 -3.10
C ASN A 161 -10.67 17.10 -3.60
N LEU A 162 -10.94 15.79 -3.67
CA LEU A 162 -12.27 15.28 -4.03
C LEU A 162 -13.34 15.73 -3.03
N ARG A 163 -13.05 15.68 -1.72
CA ARG A 163 -13.98 16.19 -0.69
C ARG A 163 -14.22 17.70 -0.77
N ALA A 164 -13.26 18.47 -1.25
CA ALA A 164 -13.41 19.90 -1.49
C ALA A 164 -14.23 20.23 -2.75
N GLY A 165 -14.66 19.21 -3.51
CA GLY A 165 -15.48 19.37 -4.71
C GLY A 165 -14.71 19.61 -6.00
N PHE A 166 -13.39 19.35 -6.02
CA PHE A 166 -12.60 19.39 -7.25
C PHE A 166 -12.92 18.18 -8.12
N THR A 167 -13.22 18.42 -9.39
CA THR A 167 -13.35 17.37 -10.43
C THR A 167 -12.20 17.49 -11.43
N TYR A 168 -11.72 16.35 -11.90
CA TYR A 168 -10.66 16.18 -12.87
C TYR A 168 -11.19 15.59 -14.19
N LYS A 169 -12.52 15.57 -14.39
CA LYS A 169 -13.13 15.30 -15.69
C LYS A 169 -12.95 16.51 -16.59
N ASP A 170 -12.61 16.26 -17.85
CA ASP A 170 -12.58 17.30 -18.89
C ASP A 170 -13.97 17.96 -19.00
N PRO A 171 -14.06 19.27 -19.27
CA PRO A 171 -15.35 19.91 -19.53
C PRO A 171 -15.98 19.21 -20.72
N GLU A 172 -17.14 18.59 -20.51
CA GLU A 172 -17.92 17.96 -21.58
C GLU A 172 -18.05 18.98 -22.72
N ALA A 173 -17.50 18.63 -23.88
CA ALA A 173 -17.68 19.41 -25.08
C ALA A 173 -19.18 19.48 -25.35
N ILE A 174 -19.77 20.65 -25.11
CA ILE A 174 -21.14 20.94 -25.50
C ILE A 174 -21.08 20.95 -27.03
N GLU A 175 -21.40 19.83 -27.67
CA GLU A 175 -21.73 19.83 -29.09
C GLU A 175 -23.02 20.66 -29.23
N LEU A 176 -22.82 21.91 -29.69
CA LEU A 176 -23.85 22.87 -30.05
C LEU A 176 -24.37 22.56 -31.46
#